data_AF-A0A077JH83-F1
#
_entry.id   AF-A0A077JH83-F1
#
_cell.length_a   1.000
_cell.length_b   1.000
_cell.length_c   1.000
_cell.angle_alpha   90.00
_cell.angle_beta   90.00
_cell.angle_gamma   90.00
#
_symmetry.space_group_name_H-M   'P 1'
#
loop_
_entity.id
_entity.type
_entity.pdbx_description
1 polymer ?
#
loop_
_entity_poly.entity_id
_entity_poly.type
_entity_poly.pdbx_seq_one_letter_code
_entity_poly.pdbx_strand_id
1 'polypeptide(L)'
;MGVCDRDWVTVGGVVDTRNSRKPLSNNVQITGRSFDGKISTPTLAIGDETSMAANVCVSAFSYLKASMALHRREIYGLFTTAETIPKFVR
;
A
#
# COMPACT_ATOMS: atom_id res chain seq x y z
N MET A 1 2.56 -10.62 11.55
CA MET A 1 1.44 -9.92 10.87
C MET A 1 0.16 -10.70 11.14
N GLY A 2 -0.85 -10.05 11.71
CA GLY A 2 -2.08 -10.69 12.18
C GLY A 2 -3.30 -10.47 11.27
N VAL A 3 -3.09 -10.23 9.98
CA VAL A 3 -4.18 -9.96 9.02
C VAL A 3 -4.58 -11.23 8.26
N CYS A 4 -3.66 -11.86 7.55
CA CYS A 4 -3.85 -13.13 6.86
C CYS A 4 -2.51 -13.88 6.73
N ASP A 5 -2.57 -15.16 6.33
CA ASP A 5 -1.38 -15.94 5.98
C ASP A 5 -0.73 -15.37 4.71
N ARG A 6 0.60 -15.51 4.60
CA ARG A 6 1.35 -15.04 3.43
C ARG A 6 0.90 -15.73 2.13
N ASP A 7 0.47 -16.98 2.22
CA ASP A 7 0.08 -17.78 1.06
C ASP A 7 -1.24 -17.28 0.44
N TRP A 8 -1.96 -16.41 1.15
CA TRP A 8 -3.20 -15.78 0.67
C TRP A 8 -2.95 -14.44 -0.03
N VAL A 9 -1.70 -13.98 -0.08
CA VAL A 9 -1.31 -12.72 -0.73
C VAL A 9 -0.63 -13.03 -2.07
N THR A 10 -1.26 -12.60 -3.16
CA THR A 10 -0.70 -12.69 -4.51
C THR A 10 -0.41 -11.31 -5.06
N VAL A 11 0.70 -11.18 -5.78
CA VAL A 11 1.13 -9.92 -6.41
C VAL A 11 1.46 -10.20 -7.88
N GLY A 12 0.90 -9.39 -8.76
CA GLY A 12 1.15 -9.44 -10.20
C GLY A 12 0.96 -8.07 -10.84
N GLY A 13 1.37 -7.94 -12.10
CA GLY A 13 1.23 -6.70 -12.84
C GLY A 13 1.89 -6.76 -14.21
N VAL A 14 1.67 -5.73 -15.02
CA VAL A 14 2.26 -5.58 -16.36
C VAL A 14 3.07 -4.30 -16.39
N VAL A 15 4.28 -4.38 -16.92
CA VAL A 15 5.15 -3.24 -17.20
C VAL A 15 5.34 -3.15 -18.70
N ASP A 16 4.76 -2.13 -19.32
CA ASP A 16 5.03 -1.80 -20.71
C ASP A 16 6.26 -0.89 -20.78
N THR A 17 7.33 -1.37 -21.41
CA THR A 17 8.59 -0.62 -21.55
C THR A 17 8.64 0.26 -22.80
N ARG A 18 7.60 0.20 -23.64
CA ARG A 18 7.53 0.90 -24.93
C ARG A 18 6.47 2.00 -24.95
N ASN A 19 5.63 2.07 -23.91
CA ASN A 19 4.57 3.06 -23.78
C ASN A 19 4.67 3.74 -22.41
N SER A 20 4.58 5.07 -22.39
CA SER A 20 4.61 5.86 -21.16
C SER A 20 3.28 5.84 -20.39
N ARG A 21 2.19 5.42 -21.03
CA ARG A 21 0.89 5.24 -20.38
C ARG A 21 0.82 3.89 -19.67
N LYS A 22 0.17 3.85 -18.52
CA LYS A 22 -0.07 2.60 -17.80
C LYS A 22 -0.87 1.63 -18.69
N PRO A 23 -0.44 0.37 -18.82
CA PRO A 23 -1.17 -0.62 -19.61
C PRO A 23 -2.47 -1.07 -18.92
N LEU A 24 -2.57 -0.91 -17.60
CA LEU A 24 -3.73 -1.24 -16.77
C LEU A 24 -3.70 -0.45 -15.46
N SER A 25 -4.88 -0.21 -14.89
CA SER A 25 -5.02 0.46 -13.61
C SER A 25 -4.53 -0.42 -12.46
N ASN A 26 -3.55 0.07 -11.71
CA ASN A 26 -3.08 -0.60 -10.50
C ASN A 26 -4.20 -0.66 -9.47
N ASN A 27 -4.43 -1.84 -8.89
CA ASN A 27 -5.41 -2.03 -7.84
C ASN A 27 -4.97 -3.09 -6.83
N VAL A 28 -5.64 -3.10 -5.69
CA VAL A 28 -5.57 -4.13 -4.68
C VAL A 28 -7.00 -4.56 -4.36
N GLN A 29 -7.22 -5.87 -4.32
CA GLN A 29 -8.49 -6.47 -3.95
C GLN A 29 -8.33 -7.26 -2.67
N ILE A 30 -9.24 -7.05 -1.72
CA ILE A 30 -9.21 -7.74 -0.43
C ILE A 30 -10.50 -8.52 -0.33
N THR A 31 -10.42 -9.85 -0.41
CA THR A 31 -11.59 -10.72 -0.25
C THR A 31 -11.64 -11.23 1.18
N GLY A 32 -12.78 -11.07 1.84
CA GLY A 32 -12.95 -11.51 3.22
C GLY A 32 -14.39 -11.84 3.55
N ARG A 33 -14.59 -12.36 4.76
CA ARG A 33 -15.90 -12.67 5.32
C ARG A 33 -16.21 -11.70 6.47
N SER A 34 -17.34 -11.02 6.41
CA SER A 34 -17.81 -10.14 7.47
C SER A 34 -18.37 -10.93 8.65
N PHE A 35 -18.63 -10.24 9.77
CA PHE A 35 -19.15 -10.84 11.00
C PHE A 35 -20.53 -11.51 10.81
N ASP A 36 -21.35 -11.03 9.88
CA ASP A 36 -22.65 -11.60 9.50
C ASP A 36 -22.51 -12.73 8.47
N GLY A 37 -21.29 -13.17 8.18
CA GLY A 37 -21.00 -14.32 7.37
C GLY A 37 -21.00 -14.07 5.85
N LYS A 38 -21.22 -12.84 5.39
CA LYS A 38 -21.18 -12.51 3.96
C LYS A 38 -19.75 -12.41 3.44
N ILE A 39 -19.55 -12.83 2.19
CA ILE A 39 -18.25 -12.70 1.50
C ILE A 39 -18.31 -11.46 0.61
N SER A 40 -17.28 -10.61 0.68
CA SER A 40 -17.18 -9.41 -0.15
C SER A 40 -15.73 -9.13 -0.55
N THR A 41 -15.56 -8.39 -1.65
CA THR A 41 -14.25 -8.05 -2.23
C THR A 41 -14.15 -6.55 -2.52
N PRO A 42 -13.93 -5.71 -1.49
CA PRO A 42 -13.54 -4.31 -1.70
C PRO A 42 -12.30 -4.20 -2.60
N THR A 43 -12.32 -3.24 -3.52
CA THR A 43 -11.23 -2.93 -4.45
C THR A 43 -10.76 -1.50 -4.23
N LEU A 44 -9.47 -1.32 -4.02
CA LEU A 44 -8.79 -0.02 -4.02
C LEU A 44 -8.02 0.13 -5.33
N ALA A 45 -8.39 1.10 -6.15
CA ALA A 45 -7.72 1.39 -7.41
C ALA A 45 -6.94 2.71 -7.34
N ILE A 46 -5.80 2.76 -8.03
CA ILE A 46 -4.97 3.94 -8.16
C ILE A 46 -5.25 4.56 -9.54
N GLY A 47 -5.50 5.88 -9.58
CA GLY A 47 -5.76 6.60 -10.82
C GLY A 47 -4.63 6.45 -11.85
N ASP A 48 -5.00 6.30 -13.12
CA ASP A 48 -4.05 6.01 -14.20
C ASP A 48 -3.04 7.14 -14.44
N GLU A 49 -3.42 8.37 -14.12
CA GLU A 49 -2.61 9.58 -14.25
C GLU A 49 -1.45 9.63 -13.23
N THR A 50 -1.54 8.87 -12.14
CA THR A 50 -0.47 8.86 -11.13
C THR A 50 0.71 8.03 -11.61
N SER A 51 1.90 8.61 -11.69
CA SER A 51 3.08 7.87 -12.11
C SER A 51 3.52 6.84 -11.05
N MET A 52 4.30 5.84 -11.47
CA MET A 52 4.96 4.92 -10.53
C MET A 52 5.79 5.69 -9.51
N ALA A 53 6.54 6.71 -9.95
CA ALA A 53 7.35 7.55 -9.09
C ALA A 53 6.51 8.27 -8.02
N ALA A 54 5.33 8.79 -8.40
CA ALA A 54 4.43 9.43 -7.43
C ALA A 54 3.92 8.41 -6.38
N ASN A 55 3.46 7.24 -6.82
CA ASN A 55 2.93 6.20 -5.93
C ASN A 55 3.99 5.66 -4.95
N VAL A 56 5.25 5.63 -5.37
CA VAL A 56 6.37 5.15 -4.55
C VAL A 56 6.92 6.25 -3.65
N CYS A 57 7.38 7.36 -4.23
CA CYS A 57 8.15 8.37 -3.50
C CYS A 57 7.30 9.11 -2.46
N VAL A 58 6.05 9.46 -2.79
CA VAL A 58 5.15 10.16 -1.86
C VAL A 58 4.92 9.28 -0.62
N SER A 59 4.61 8.00 -0.83
CA SER A 59 4.44 7.03 0.24
C SER A 59 5.71 6.90 1.09
N ALA A 60 6.88 6.77 0.45
CA ALA A 60 8.17 6.64 1.16
C ALA A 60 8.44 7.82 2.09
N PHE A 61 8.26 9.06 1.61
CA PHE A 61 8.44 10.24 2.46
C PHE A 61 7.36 10.37 3.54
N SER A 62 6.13 9.93 3.28
CA SER A 62 5.08 9.90 4.30
C SER A 62 5.36 8.92 5.43
N TYR A 63 5.94 7.76 5.13
CA TYR A 63 6.43 6.83 6.16
C TYR A 63 7.68 7.35 6.85
N LEU A 64 8.62 7.99 6.15
CA LEU A 64 9.77 8.63 6.78
C LEU A 64 9.33 9.66 7.82
N LYS A 65 8.35 10.52 7.49
CA LYS A 65 7.78 11.48 8.44
C LYS A 65 7.10 10.80 9.63
N ALA A 66 6.42 9.68 9.42
CA ALA A 66 5.84 8.87 10.49
C ALA A 66 6.92 8.29 11.40
N SER A 67 7.96 7.68 10.82
CA SER A 67 9.11 7.09 11.52
C SER A 67 9.92 8.12 12.30
N MET A 68 10.11 9.33 11.77
CA MET A 68 10.74 10.43 12.52
C MET A 68 9.93 10.80 13.77
N ALA A 69 8.60 10.76 13.70
CA ALA A 69 7.75 11.03 14.86
C ALA A 69 7.82 9.90 15.91
N LEU A 70 8.00 8.64 15.49
CA LEU A 70 8.25 7.52 16.40
C LEU A 70 9.64 7.63 17.04
N HIS A 71 10.66 7.92 16.24
CA HIS A 71 12.04 8.08 16.67
C HIS A 71 12.18 9.20 17.72
N ARG A 72 11.48 10.33 17.54
CA ARG A 72 11.44 11.43 18.52
C ARG A 72 10.77 11.07 19.85
N ARG A 73 10.01 9.98 19.89
CA ARG A 73 9.38 9.44 21.11
C ARG A 73 10.18 8.25 21.67
N GLU A 74 11.42 8.09 21.22
CA GLU A 74 12.32 7.00 21.63
C GLU A 74 11.79 5.60 21.28
N ILE A 75 10.92 5.52 20.26
CA ILE A 75 10.39 4.26 19.75
C ILE A 75 11.25 3.85 18.56
N TYR A 76 11.98 2.75 18.73
CA TYR A 76 12.89 2.18 17.74
C TYR A 76 12.51 0.74 17.42
N GLY A 77 12.99 0.25 16.28
CA GLY A 77 12.75 -1.12 15.83
C GLY A 77 12.56 -1.20 14.32
N LEU A 78 12.15 -2.39 13.88
CA LEU A 78 11.76 -2.63 12.50
C LEU A 78 10.26 -2.49 12.38
N PHE A 79 9.81 -1.59 11.50
CA PHE A 79 8.41 -1.35 11.20
C PHE A 79 8.17 -1.52 9.70
N THR A 80 7.04 -2.12 9.36
CA THR A 80 6.54 -2.22 7.99
C THR A 80 5.46 -1.17 7.74
N THR A 81 5.05 -1.02 6.48
CA THR A 81 3.96 -0.12 6.09
C THR A 81 2.60 -0.56 6.63
N ALA A 82 2.43 -1.83 6.99
CA ALA A 82 1.18 -2.34 7.57
C ALA A 82 1.06 -2.10 9.09
N GLU A 83 2.15 -1.68 9.76
CA GLU A 83 2.16 -1.42 11.22
C GLU A 83 2.05 0.07 11.56
N THR A 84 2.22 0.96 10.59
CA THR A 84 2.28 2.40 10.82
C THR A 84 1.34 3.14 9.89
N ILE A 85 0.75 4.23 10.38
CA ILE A 85 -0.06 5.11 9.54
C ILE A 85 0.89 6.18 8.93
N PRO A 86 0.96 6.31 7.59
CA PRO A 86 1.80 7.30 6.95
C PRO A 86 1.33 8.72 7.29
N LYS A 87 2.27 9.67 7.37
CA LYS A 87 1.95 11.08 7.62
C LYS A 87 2.08 11.91 6.35
N PHE A 88 1.04 12.65 5.99
CA PHE A 88 1.11 13.57 4.85
C PHE A 88 2.26 14.56 5.01
N VAL A 89 3.08 14.70 3.96
CA VAL A 89 4.23 15.62 3.92
C VAL A 89 3.77 16.91 3.26
N ARG A 90 4.03 18.04 3.93
CA ARG A 90 3.71 19.39 3.48
C ARG A 90 4.95 20.24 3.70
#